data_AF-W4P9L9-F1
#
_entry.id   AF-W4P9L9-F1
#
_cell.length_a   1.000
_cell.length_b   1.000
_cell.length_c   1.000
_cell.angle_alpha   90.00
_cell.angle_beta   90.00
_cell.angle_gamma   90.00
#
_symmetry.space_group_name_H-M   'P 1'
#
loop_
_entity.id
_entity.type
_entity.pdbx_description
1 polymer ?
#
loop_
_entity_poly.entity_id
_entity_poly.type
_entity_poly.pdbx_seq_one_letter_code
_entity_poly.pdbx_strand_id
1 'polypeptide(L)'
;MFGWSLGRTFRFIRKLKKDGLIEVIAHRESRSILHIRIAEYDHWTGTPAACKGGGKAGEERFKRFWDEYHRITLLPKENIGKAQREWKKLAEKEQILAIERIEEYYYHLADTQFTLRACNYLSNKAYLNEYDN
;
A
#
# COMPACT_ATOMS: atom_id res chain seq x y z
N MET A 1 -5.70 30.93 10.40
CA MET A 1 -5.82 30.50 8.99
C MET A 1 -6.05 31.75 8.12
N PHE A 2 -5.02 32.21 7.39
CA PHE A 2 -4.96 33.34 6.43
C PHE A 2 -5.42 34.76 6.81
N GLY A 3 -6.27 34.96 7.83
CA GLY A 3 -6.70 36.31 8.26
C GLY A 3 -7.53 37.08 7.23
N TRP A 4 -8.08 36.39 6.23
CA TRP A 4 -8.88 36.99 5.15
C TRP A 4 -10.38 36.89 5.42
N SER A 5 -11.15 37.85 4.89
CA SER A 5 -12.60 37.76 4.88
C SER A 5 -13.07 36.59 3.99
N LEU A 6 -14.21 36.00 4.32
CA LEU A 6 -14.81 34.89 3.57
C LEU A 6 -14.90 35.21 2.07
N GLY A 7 -15.39 36.40 1.71
CA GLY A 7 -15.50 36.81 0.31
C GLY A 7 -14.16 36.89 -0.42
N ARG A 8 -13.08 37.30 0.26
CA ARG A 8 -11.73 37.34 -0.31
C ARG A 8 -11.18 35.93 -0.51
N THR A 9 -11.37 35.04 0.47
CA THR A 9 -10.98 33.63 0.38
C THR A 9 -11.71 32.91 -0.74
N PHE A 10 -13.02 33.10 -0.89
CA PHE A 10 -13.79 32.49 -1.98
C PHE A 10 -13.40 33.02 -3.37
N ARG A 11 -13.11 34.31 -3.51
CA ARG A 11 -12.58 34.86 -4.78
C ARG A 11 -11.24 34.22 -5.13
N PHE A 12 -10.36 34.07 -4.14
CA PHE A 12 -9.06 33.44 -4.34
C PHE A 12 -9.19 31.97 -4.75
N ILE A 13 -10.02 31.18 -4.05
CA ILE A 13 -10.28 29.78 -4.39
C ILE A 13 -10.89 29.65 -5.80
N ARG A 14 -11.85 30.50 -6.17
CA ARG A 14 -12.42 30.51 -7.53
C ARG A 14 -11.35 30.84 -8.59
N LYS A 15 -10.43 31.74 -8.28
CA LYS A 15 -9.29 32.05 -9.15
C LYS A 15 -8.37 30.84 -9.32
N LEU A 16 -7.96 30.19 -8.23
CA LEU A 16 -7.13 28.98 -8.29
C LEU A 16 -7.79 27.85 -9.08
N LYS A 17 -9.12 27.68 -8.96
CA LYS A 17 -9.88 26.72 -9.76
C LYS A 17 -9.86 27.07 -11.25
N LYS A 18 -10.03 28.35 -11.59
CA LYS A 18 -9.98 28.84 -12.98
C LYS A 18 -8.59 28.65 -13.58
N ASP A 19 -7.56 28.86 -12.78
CA ASP A 19 -6.15 28.70 -13.18
C ASP A 19 -5.74 27.21 -13.25
N GLY A 20 -6.64 26.28 -12.89
CA GLY A 20 -6.41 24.84 -12.98
C GLY A 20 -5.53 24.26 -11.88
N LEU A 21 -5.18 25.05 -10.85
CA LEU A 21 -4.31 24.59 -9.75
C LEU A 21 -5.04 23.71 -8.74
N ILE A 22 -6.37 23.84 -8.64
CA ILE A 22 -7.18 23.07 -7.69
C ILE A 22 -8.48 22.55 -8.32
N GLU A 23 -8.93 21.42 -7.80
CA GLU A 23 -10.21 20.78 -8.12
C GLU A 23 -11.11 20.79 -6.88
N VAL A 24 -12.40 21.05 -7.07
CA VAL A 24 -13.40 21.01 -5.98
C VAL A 24 -14.24 19.75 -6.16
N ILE A 25 -14.14 18.82 -5.22
CA ILE A 25 -14.84 17.54 -5.23
C ILE A 25 -16.19 17.72 -4.54
N ALA A 26 -17.27 17.40 -5.25
CA ALA A 26 -18.61 17.44 -4.69
C ALA A 26 -18.92 16.13 -3.97
N HIS A 27 -19.29 16.21 -2.69
CA HIS A 27 -19.81 15.06 -1.93
C HIS A 27 -21.33 15.05 -2.01
N ARG A 28 -21.92 13.91 -2.37
CA ARG A 28 -23.38 13.73 -2.42
C ARG A 28 -24.04 13.83 -1.04
N GLU A 29 -23.32 13.44 0.00
CA GLU A 29 -23.88 13.24 1.34
C GLU A 29 -23.61 14.42 2.29
N SER A 30 -22.67 15.31 1.96
CA SER A 30 -22.27 16.42 2.84
C SER A 30 -22.16 17.72 2.04
N ARG A 31 -23.30 18.42 1.89
CA ARG A 31 -23.40 19.67 1.10
C ARG A 31 -22.67 20.86 1.73
N SER A 32 -22.27 20.75 3.00
CA SER A 32 -21.57 21.79 3.77
C SER A 32 -20.04 21.68 3.73
N ILE A 33 -19.49 20.58 3.22
CA ILE A 33 -18.04 20.34 3.20
C ILE A 33 -17.48 20.65 1.81
N LEU A 34 -16.56 21.61 1.74
CA LEU A 34 -15.81 21.94 0.53
C LEU A 34 -14.52 21.13 0.49
N HIS A 35 -14.54 20.02 -0.24
CA HIS A 35 -13.34 19.22 -0.47
C HIS A 35 -12.55 19.81 -1.64
N ILE A 36 -11.36 20.35 -1.35
CA ILE A 36 -10.46 20.94 -2.35
C ILE A 36 -9.23 20.03 -2.49
N ARG A 37 -8.90 19.64 -3.73
CA ARG A 37 -7.70 18.89 -4.09
C ARG A 37 -6.79 19.76 -4.96
N ILE A 38 -5.47 19.59 -4.87
CA ILE A 38 -4.51 20.23 -5.77
C ILE A 38 -4.45 19.42 -7.08
N ALA A 39 -4.62 20.10 -8.21
CA ALA A 39 -4.55 19.47 -9.52
C ALA A 39 -3.13 18.93 -9.74
N GLU A 40 -3.02 17.72 -10.28
CA GLU A 40 -1.73 17.09 -10.56
C GLU A 40 -0.75 17.02 -9.38
N TYR A 41 -1.23 17.11 -8.13
CA TYR A 41 -0.40 17.03 -6.92
C TYR A 41 0.55 15.82 -6.92
N ASP A 42 0.07 14.70 -7.46
CA ASP A 42 0.81 13.45 -7.59
C ASP A 42 2.06 13.62 -8.48
N HIS A 43 1.97 14.42 -9.56
CA HIS A 43 3.09 14.76 -10.45
C HIS A 43 4.12 15.69 -9.78
N TRP A 44 3.67 16.60 -8.90
CA TRP A 44 4.51 17.60 -8.24
C TRP A 44 5.23 17.07 -7.00
N THR A 45 4.65 16.06 -6.35
CA THR A 45 5.20 15.45 -5.12
C THR A 45 5.96 14.15 -5.37
N GLY A 46 6.21 13.80 -6.64
CA GLY A 46 7.00 12.63 -6.98
C GLY A 46 6.30 11.32 -6.62
N THR A 47 4.96 11.26 -6.68
CA THR A 47 4.29 9.97 -6.87
C THR A 47 4.13 9.81 -8.38
N PRO A 48 5.17 9.31 -9.09
CA PRO A 48 5.07 9.22 -10.53
C PRO A 48 3.86 8.35 -10.86
N ALA A 49 3.05 8.79 -11.82
CA ALA A 49 2.02 7.96 -12.43
C ALA A 49 2.60 6.60 -12.95
N ALA A 50 3.93 6.49 -13.07
CA ALA A 50 4.67 5.24 -13.27
C ALA A 50 4.43 4.16 -12.21
N CYS A 51 3.98 4.50 -10.98
CA CYS A 51 3.59 3.51 -9.98
C CYS A 51 2.30 2.74 -10.34
N LYS A 52 1.55 3.15 -11.37
CA LYS A 52 0.38 2.41 -11.87
C LYS A 52 0.71 1.46 -13.04
N GLY A 53 1.89 1.56 -13.65
CA GLY A 53 2.30 0.72 -14.79
C GLY A 53 2.90 -0.63 -14.39
N GLY A 54 3.82 -0.62 -13.41
CA GLY A 54 4.42 -1.85 -12.85
C GLY A 54 3.62 -2.49 -11.70
N GLY A 55 2.58 -1.78 -11.22
CA GLY A 55 1.82 -2.15 -10.03
C GLY A 55 0.96 -3.41 -10.17
N LYS A 56 0.44 -3.72 -11.37
CA LYS A 56 -0.48 -4.87 -11.55
C LYS A 56 0.19 -6.20 -11.25
N ALA A 57 1.40 -6.43 -11.76
CA ALA A 57 2.12 -7.69 -11.54
C ALA A 57 2.61 -7.84 -10.09
N GLY A 58 3.04 -6.75 -9.45
CA GLY A 58 3.44 -6.76 -8.04
C GLY A 58 2.24 -6.92 -7.09
N GLU A 59 1.10 -6.32 -7.42
CA GLU A 59 -0.16 -6.43 -6.68
C GLU A 59 -0.78 -7.83 -6.83
N GLU A 60 -0.74 -8.41 -8.03
CA GLU A 60 -1.21 -9.78 -8.27
C GLU A 60 -0.35 -10.79 -7.51
N ARG A 61 0.98 -10.62 -7.52
CA ARG A 61 1.88 -11.44 -6.71
C ARG A 61 1.64 -11.26 -5.21
N PHE A 62 1.36 -10.04 -4.75
CA PHE A 62 0.99 -9.82 -3.35
C PHE A 62 -0.30 -10.55 -2.99
N LYS A 63 -1.33 -10.53 -3.84
CA LYS A 63 -2.57 -11.29 -3.60
C LYS A 63 -2.29 -12.78 -3.50
N ARG A 64 -1.51 -13.33 -4.44
CA ARG A 64 -1.09 -14.73 -4.41
C ARG A 64 -0.34 -15.07 -3.12
N PHE A 65 0.64 -14.26 -2.74
CA PHE A 65 1.32 -14.39 -1.45
C PHE A 65 0.34 -14.37 -0.28
N TRP A 66 -0.57 -13.41 -0.27
CA TRP A 66 -1.51 -13.20 0.83
C TRP A 66 -2.49 -14.35 1.00
N ASP A 67 -2.99 -14.93 -0.10
CA ASP A 67 -3.89 -16.07 -0.03
C ASP A 67 -3.14 -17.35 0.33
N GLU A 68 -1.99 -17.58 -0.28
CA GLU A 68 -1.19 -18.79 -0.08
C GLU A 68 -0.61 -18.87 1.32
N TYR A 69 -0.09 -17.76 1.84
CA TYR A 69 0.45 -17.69 3.20
C TYR A 69 -0.56 -18.11 4.26
N HIS A 70 -1.79 -17.59 4.18
CA HIS A 70 -2.83 -17.90 5.14
C HIS A 70 -3.49 -19.26 4.86
N ARG A 71 -3.46 -19.75 3.62
CA ARG A 71 -3.86 -21.13 3.27
C ARG A 71 -2.94 -22.15 3.96
N ILE A 72 -1.63 -21.92 3.93
CA ILE A 72 -0.63 -22.84 4.49
C ILE A 72 -0.55 -22.72 6.02
N THR A 73 -0.38 -21.51 6.53
CA THR A 73 -0.14 -21.29 7.96
C THR A 73 -1.39 -21.35 8.82
N LEU A 74 -2.58 -21.32 8.20
CA LEU A 74 -3.89 -21.23 8.85
C LEU A 74 -4.06 -20.04 9.81
N LEU A 75 -3.15 -19.05 9.73
CA LEU A 75 -3.23 -17.83 10.54
C LEU A 75 -4.34 -16.90 10.02
N PRO A 76 -4.89 -16.03 10.88
CA PRO A 76 -5.86 -15.02 10.46
C PRO A 76 -5.20 -13.91 9.62
N LYS A 77 -5.94 -13.40 8.63
CA LYS A 77 -5.53 -12.31 7.73
C LYS A 77 -5.52 -10.95 8.43
N GLU A 78 -4.48 -10.68 9.21
CA GLU A 78 -4.34 -9.45 10.00
C GLU A 78 -3.27 -8.49 9.45
N ASN A 79 -3.46 -7.18 9.67
CA ASN A 79 -2.48 -6.14 9.35
C ASN A 79 -2.02 -6.10 7.87
N ILE A 80 -2.96 -6.26 6.93
CA ILE A 80 -2.71 -6.23 5.48
C ILE A 80 -1.89 -5.00 5.04
N GLY A 81 -2.16 -3.82 5.62
CA GLY A 81 -1.43 -2.59 5.30
C GLY A 81 0.05 -2.66 5.69
N LYS A 82 0.39 -3.34 6.79
CA LYS A 82 1.79 -3.56 7.19
C LYS A 82 2.46 -4.57 6.26
N ALA A 83 1.79 -5.68 5.94
CA ALA A 83 2.31 -6.67 5.00
C ALA A 83 2.55 -6.09 3.60
N GLN A 84 1.64 -5.26 3.09
CA GLN A 84 1.82 -4.55 1.82
C GLN A 84 3.02 -3.59 1.83
N ARG A 85 3.27 -2.91 2.96
CA ARG A 85 4.44 -2.03 3.10
C ARG A 85 5.74 -2.84 3.06
N GLU A 86 5.81 -3.97 3.76
CA GLU A 86 6.98 -4.85 3.71
C GLU A 86 7.16 -5.48 2.32
N TRP A 87 6.08 -5.90 1.67
CA TRP A 87 6.09 -6.44 0.31
C TRP A 87 6.70 -5.47 -0.72
N LYS A 88 6.33 -4.19 -0.64
CA LYS A 88 6.83 -3.15 -1.55
C LYS A 88 8.34 -2.89 -1.42
N LYS A 89 8.98 -3.35 -0.33
CA LYS A 89 10.44 -3.23 -0.14
C LYS A 89 11.22 -4.36 -0.84
N LEU A 90 10.55 -5.46 -1.18
CA LEU A 90 11.18 -6.64 -1.76
C LEU A 90 11.39 -6.48 -3.27
N ALA A 91 12.53 -6.95 -3.77
CA ALA A 91 12.76 -7.07 -5.20
C ALA A 91 11.87 -8.17 -5.81
N GLU A 92 11.63 -8.11 -7.12
CA GLU A 92 10.78 -9.10 -7.80
C GLU A 92 11.22 -10.55 -7.57
N LYS A 93 12.52 -10.81 -7.59
CA LYS A 93 13.09 -12.14 -7.31
C LYS A 93 12.78 -12.59 -5.88
N GLU A 94 12.88 -11.68 -4.91
CA GLU A 94 12.57 -11.97 -3.51
C GLU A 94 11.07 -12.19 -3.30
N GLN A 95 10.21 -11.47 -4.02
CA GLN A 95 8.76 -11.67 -3.98
C GLN A 95 8.35 -13.07 -4.45
N ILE A 96 8.95 -13.55 -5.54
CA ILE A 96 8.71 -14.90 -6.05
C ILE A 96 9.20 -15.94 -5.02
N LEU A 97 10.42 -15.77 -4.53
CA LEU A 97 11.01 -16.68 -3.55
C LEU A 97 10.21 -16.73 -2.23
N ALA A 98 9.70 -15.59 -1.78
CA ALA A 98 8.83 -15.48 -0.60
C ALA A 98 7.47 -16.17 -0.77
N ILE A 99 7.02 -16.43 -2.00
CA ILE A 99 5.82 -17.23 -2.26
C ILE A 99 6.17 -18.71 -2.32
N GLU A 100 7.23 -19.06 -3.04
CA GLU A 100 7.63 -20.46 -3.26
C GLU A 100 8.06 -21.16 -1.97
N ARG A 101 8.71 -20.44 -1.06
CA ARG A 101 9.25 -21.00 0.20
C ARG A 101 8.33 -20.85 1.41
N ILE A 102 7.05 -20.57 1.23
CA ILE A 102 6.10 -20.51 2.36
C ILE A 102 5.94 -21.91 2.98
N GLU A 103 5.74 -22.92 2.14
CA GLU A 103 5.58 -24.31 2.59
C GLU A 103 6.86 -24.81 3.26
N GLU A 104 8.01 -24.62 2.62
CA GLU A 104 9.32 -24.97 3.18
C GLU A 104 9.53 -24.31 4.54
N TYR A 105 9.32 -22.99 4.65
CA TYR A 105 9.38 -22.27 5.92
C TYR A 105 8.47 -22.91 6.98
N TYR A 106 7.22 -23.21 6.63
CA TYR A 106 6.23 -23.73 7.57
C TYR A 106 6.57 -25.15 8.04
N TYR A 107 7.04 -26.02 7.14
CA TYR A 107 7.43 -27.40 7.49
C TYR A 107 8.67 -27.49 8.38
N HIS A 108 9.58 -26.51 8.31
CA HIS A 108 10.78 -26.48 9.15
C HIS A 108 10.55 -25.84 10.53
N LEU A 109 9.32 -25.39 10.84
CA LEU A 109 9.00 -24.93 12.19
C LEU A 109 8.86 -26.13 13.12
N ALA A 110 9.67 -26.16 14.18
CA ALA A 110 9.58 -27.18 15.23
C ALA A 110 8.21 -27.19 15.95
N ASP A 111 7.56 -26.04 16.03
CA ASP A 111 6.19 -25.88 16.52
C ASP A 111 5.46 -24.78 15.75
N THR A 112 4.24 -25.09 15.34
CA THR A 112 3.28 -24.16 14.70
C THR A 112 3.03 -22.87 15.49
N GLN A 113 3.23 -22.87 16.81
CA GLN A 113 3.12 -21.64 17.63
C GLN A 113 4.17 -20.58 17.29
N PHE A 114 5.32 -20.98 16.72
CA PHE A 114 6.37 -20.05 16.28
C PHE A 114 6.17 -19.52 14.86
N THR A 115 5.02 -19.81 14.23
CA THR A 115 4.71 -19.29 12.90
C THR A 115 4.63 -17.76 12.95
N LEU A 116 5.45 -17.12 12.13
CA LEU A 116 5.47 -15.67 12.02
C LEU A 116 4.16 -15.20 11.40
N ARG A 117 3.73 -13.99 11.76
CA ARG A 117 2.69 -13.30 10.99
C ARG A 117 3.24 -12.93 9.62
N ALA A 118 2.39 -12.87 8.59
CA ALA A 118 2.80 -12.57 7.22
C ALA A 118 3.70 -11.33 7.10
N CYS A 119 3.43 -10.26 7.87
CA CYS A 119 4.31 -9.09 7.87
C CYS A 119 5.71 -9.36 8.43
N ASN A 120 5.83 -10.20 9.46
CA ASN A 120 7.10 -10.54 10.10
C ASN A 120 7.88 -11.56 9.26
N TYR A 121 7.19 -12.47 8.57
CA TYR A 121 7.78 -13.37 7.58
C TYR A 121 8.51 -12.59 6.48
N LEU A 122 7.85 -11.55 5.95
CA LEU A 122 8.44 -10.66 4.94
C LEU A 122 9.57 -9.79 5.52
N SER A 123 9.37 -9.16 6.68
CA SER A 123 10.38 -8.25 7.25
C SER A 123 11.66 -8.96 7.66
N ASN A 124 11.54 -10.18 8.18
CA ASN A 124 12.68 -10.97 8.63
C ASN A 124 13.32 -11.75 7.48
N LYS A 125 12.75 -11.67 6.27
CA LYS A 125 13.14 -12.47 5.11
C LYS A 125 13.26 -13.96 5.44
N ALA A 126 12.28 -14.49 6.16
CA ALA A 126 12.32 -15.88 6.66
C ALA A 126 12.41 -16.93 5.53
N TYR A 127 12.04 -16.55 4.31
CA TYR A 127 12.22 -17.35 3.08
C TYR A 127 13.69 -17.52 2.64
N LEU A 128 14.63 -16.80 3.24
CA LEU A 128 16.08 -16.93 2.98
C LEU A 128 16.79 -17.85 3.97
N ASN A 129 16.11 -18.31 5.01
CA ASN A 129 16.74 -19.19 5.99
C ASN A 129 17.20 -20.48 5.31
N GLU A 130 18.44 -20.87 5.60
CA GLU A 130 19.03 -22.12 5.13
C GLU A 130 18.46 -23.25 5.98
N TYR A 131 17.40 -23.89 5.48
CA TYR A 131 16.76 -25.00 6.18
C TYR A 131 17.33 -26.37 5.78
N ASP A 132 18.19 -26.42 4.75
CA ASP A 132 19.02 -27.57 4.38
C ASP A 132 20.46 -27.10 4.04
N ASN A 133 21.44 -27.67 4.74
CA ASN A 133 22.85 -27.77 4.36
C ASN A 133 23.34 -29.17 4.72
#